data_AF-X1P7G6-F1
#
_entry.id   AF-X1P7G6-F1
#
_cell.length_a   1.000
_cell.length_b   1.000
_cell.length_c   1.000
_cell.angle_alpha   90.00
_cell.angle_beta   90.00
_cell.angle_gamma   90.00
#
_symmetry.space_group_name_H-M   'P 1'
#
loop_
_entity.id
_entity.type
_entity.pdbx_description
1 polymer ?
#
loop_
_entity_poly.entity_id
_entity_poly.type
_entity_poly.pdbx_seq_one_letter_code
_entity_poly.pdbx_strand_id
1 'polypeptide(L)'
;TMPVAMATTLRKLLTGELLTLASRQQLIDWMEADKVAGPLLRSALPAGWFIADKSGAGERGSRGIIAALGPDGKPSRIVVIYTTGSQATMDERNRQIAEIGASLIKHW
;
A
#
# COMPACT_ATOMS: atom_id res chain seq x y z
N THR A 1 3.58 5.94 -13.66
CA THR A 1 2.51 6.65 -12.89
C THR A 1 3.13 7.74 -12.05
N MET A 2 2.33 8.66 -11.49
CA MET A 2 2.74 9.60 -10.44
C MET A 2 2.05 9.22 -9.12
N PRO A 3 2.66 9.45 -7.94
CA PRO A 3 2.02 9.10 -6.66
C PRO A 3 0.60 9.65 -6.51
N VAL A 4 0.39 10.94 -6.81
CA VAL A 4 -0.94 11.58 -6.73
C VAL A 4 -1.94 11.00 -7.73
N ALA A 5 -1.50 10.69 -8.96
CA ALA A 5 -2.35 10.10 -9.98
C ALA A 5 -2.77 8.68 -9.59
N MET A 6 -1.84 7.87 -9.08
CA MET A 6 -2.12 6.51 -8.62
C MET A 6 -3.07 6.51 -7.42
N ALA A 7 -2.82 7.36 -6.41
CA ALA A 7 -3.71 7.48 -5.25
C ALA A 7 -5.13 7.90 -5.66
N THR A 8 -5.25 8.84 -6.59
CA THR A 8 -6.54 9.29 -7.12
C THR A 8 -7.27 8.19 -7.87
N THR A 9 -6.58 7.46 -8.75
CA THR A 9 -7.15 6.33 -9.49
C THR A 9 -7.58 5.22 -8.54
N LEU A 10 -6.73 4.82 -7.59
CA LEU A 10 -7.07 3.78 -6.61
C LEU A 10 -8.30 4.18 -5.78
N ARG A 11 -8.39 5.44 -5.34
CA ARG A 11 -9.58 5.95 -4.63
C ARG A 11 -10.85 5.77 -5.48
N LYS A 12 -10.80 6.17 -6.75
CA LYS A 12 -11.96 6.04 -7.65
C LYS A 12 -12.35 4.58 -7.88
N LEU A 13 -11.38 3.67 -7.96
CA LEU A 13 -11.63 2.24 -8.12
C LEU A 13 -12.22 1.60 -6.86
N LEU A 14 -11.74 1.96 -5.67
CA LEU A 14 -12.19 1.33 -4.42
C LEU A 14 -13.50 1.90 -3.88
N THR A 15 -13.71 3.22 -4.01
CA THR A 15 -14.85 3.90 -3.34
C THR A 15 -15.76 4.66 -4.31
N GLY A 16 -15.30 4.96 -5.52
CA GLY A 16 -16.08 5.69 -6.53
C GLY A 16 -17.11 4.83 -7.24
N GLU A 17 -17.78 5.41 -8.23
CA GLU A 17 -18.87 4.76 -8.98
C GLU A 17 -18.40 4.11 -10.29
N LEU A 18 -17.08 4.09 -10.55
CA LEU A 18 -16.52 3.47 -11.77
C LEU A 18 -16.75 1.95 -11.82
N LEU A 19 -16.83 1.31 -10.66
CA LEU A 19 -17.05 -0.12 -10.51
C LEU A 19 -18.36 -0.37 -9.76
N THR A 20 -19.03 -1.48 -10.10
CA THR A 20 -20.17 -1.97 -9.31
C THR A 20 -19.75 -2.21 -7.86
N LEU A 21 -20.70 -2.20 -6.92
CA LEU A 21 -20.39 -2.49 -5.52
C LEU A 21 -19.69 -3.85 -5.35
N ALA A 22 -20.14 -4.87 -6.06
CA ALA A 22 -19.52 -6.20 -6.04
C ALA A 22 -18.07 -6.17 -6.57
N SER A 23 -17.81 -5.46 -7.67
CA SER A 23 -16.45 -5.35 -8.23
C SER A 23 -15.51 -4.52 -7.33
N ARG A 24 -16.01 -3.51 -6.62
CA ARG A 24 -15.24 -2.76 -5.61
C ARG A 24 -14.83 -3.67 -4.46
N GLN A 25 -15.78 -4.45 -3.94
CA GLN A 25 -15.50 -5.40 -2.86
C GLN A 25 -14.50 -6.45 -3.32
N GLN A 26 -14.68 -7.01 -4.52
CA GLN A 26 -13.75 -8.00 -5.05
C GLN A 26 -12.31 -7.47 -5.18
N LEU A 27 -12.17 -6.22 -5.61
CA LEU A 27 -10.85 -5.58 -5.75
C LEU A 27 -10.19 -5.38 -4.39
N ILE A 28 -10.93 -4.89 -3.39
CA ILE A 28 -10.36 -4.71 -2.05
C ILE A 28 -10.03 -6.06 -1.39
N ASP A 29 -10.87 -7.09 -1.57
CA ASP A 29 -10.64 -8.44 -1.05
C ASP A 29 -9.36 -9.06 -1.60
N TRP A 30 -9.10 -8.91 -2.91
CA TRP A 30 -7.86 -9.39 -3.53
C TRP A 30 -6.62 -8.66 -2.99
N MET A 31 -6.72 -7.35 -2.79
CA MET A 31 -5.63 -6.55 -2.24
C MET A 31 -5.39 -6.84 -0.75
N GLU A 32 -6.45 -7.09 0.02
CA GLU A 32 -6.35 -7.51 1.43
C GLU A 32 -5.64 -8.85 1.55
N ALA A 33 -5.94 -9.79 0.65
CA ALA A 33 -5.35 -11.11 0.58
C ALA A 33 -3.92 -11.16 -0.02
N ASP A 34 -3.22 -10.04 -0.23
CA ASP A 34 -1.85 -10.04 -0.75
C ASP A 34 -0.91 -10.88 0.13
N LYS A 35 -0.13 -11.77 -0.52
CA LYS A 35 0.79 -12.71 0.12
C LYS A 35 2.26 -12.31 0.00
N VAL A 36 2.59 -11.26 -0.77
CA VAL A 36 3.99 -10.94 -1.11
C VAL A 36 4.48 -9.59 -0.58
N ALA A 37 3.63 -8.81 0.10
CA ALA A 37 3.96 -7.47 0.59
C ALA A 37 4.43 -7.43 2.07
N GLY A 38 4.58 -8.59 2.72
CA GLY A 38 4.88 -8.72 4.15
C GLY A 38 5.99 -7.79 4.68
N PRO A 39 7.18 -7.71 4.03
CA PRO A 39 8.28 -6.87 4.51
C PRO A 39 8.08 -5.35 4.40
N LEU A 40 6.95 -4.87 3.86
CA LEU A 40 6.68 -3.45 3.66
C LEU A 40 5.77 -2.89 4.76
N LEU A 41 4.68 -2.18 4.41
CA LEU A 41 3.75 -1.58 5.36
C LEU A 41 3.18 -2.61 6.34
N ARG A 42 2.92 -3.85 5.88
CA ARG A 42 2.40 -4.96 6.70
C ARG A 42 3.28 -5.28 7.91
N SER A 43 4.60 -5.09 7.81
CA SER A 43 5.54 -5.34 8.91
C SER A 43 5.42 -4.34 10.06
N ALA A 44 4.79 -3.18 9.82
CA ALA A 44 4.63 -2.11 10.80
C ALA A 44 3.19 -2.00 11.36
N LEU A 45 2.25 -2.84 10.91
CA LEU A 45 0.85 -2.74 11.30
C LEU A 45 0.60 -3.27 12.73
N PRO A 46 -0.03 -2.47 13.60
CA PRO A 46 -0.54 -2.97 14.87
C PRO A 46 -1.68 -3.98 14.67
N ALA A 47 -1.94 -4.78 15.69
CA ALA A 47 -3.11 -5.65 15.71
C ALA A 47 -4.41 -4.83 15.55
N GLY A 48 -5.39 -5.39 14.84
CA GLY A 48 -6.69 -4.75 14.59
C GLY A 48 -6.69 -3.72 13.44
N TRP A 49 -5.55 -3.46 12.81
CA TRP A 49 -5.51 -2.62 11.61
C TRP A 49 -5.91 -3.39 10.36
N PHE A 50 -6.60 -2.69 9.46
CA PHE A 50 -6.90 -3.15 8.12
C PHE A 50 -5.81 -2.74 7.14
N ILE A 51 -5.51 -3.60 6.17
CA ILE A 51 -4.72 -3.23 4.99
C ILE A 51 -5.14 -4.03 3.76
N ALA A 52 -5.31 -3.32 2.65
CA ALA A 52 -5.42 -3.87 1.31
C ALA A 52 -4.34 -3.23 0.45
N ASP A 53 -3.38 -4.02 -0.03
CA ASP A 53 -2.18 -3.50 -0.68
C ASP A 53 -1.75 -4.25 -1.94
N LYS A 54 -0.84 -3.62 -2.68
CA LYS A 54 -0.06 -4.28 -3.73
C LYS A 54 1.34 -3.72 -3.78
N SER A 55 2.33 -4.58 -3.61
CA SER A 55 3.74 -4.21 -3.79
C SER A 55 4.26 -4.43 -5.22
N GLY A 56 5.30 -3.69 -5.59
CA GLY A 56 6.03 -3.83 -6.86
C GLY A 56 7.54 -3.62 -6.68
N ALA A 57 8.34 -4.41 -7.40
CA ALA A 57 9.80 -4.32 -7.42
C ALA A 57 10.28 -4.37 -8.88
N GLY A 58 11.43 -3.78 -9.15
CA GLY A 58 12.00 -3.82 -10.49
C GLY A 58 13.47 -3.41 -10.51
N GLU A 59 14.00 -3.38 -11.72
CA GLU A 59 15.39 -3.00 -12.02
C GLU A 59 15.73 -1.59 -11.52
N ARG A 60 17.04 -1.30 -11.50
CA ARG A 60 17.60 0.00 -11.10
C ARG A 60 17.12 0.46 -9.71
N GLY A 61 17.07 -0.49 -8.78
CA GLY A 61 16.67 -0.22 -7.39
C GLY A 61 15.20 0.15 -7.21
N SER A 62 14.33 -0.14 -8.17
CA SER A 62 12.92 0.25 -8.09
C SER A 62 12.15 -0.55 -7.05
N ARG A 63 11.37 0.13 -6.20
CA ARG A 63 10.47 -0.48 -5.21
C ARG A 63 9.24 0.41 -4.99
N GLY A 64 8.10 -0.19 -4.70
CA GLY A 64 6.92 0.57 -4.32
C GLY A 64 5.78 -0.27 -3.77
N ILE A 65 4.79 0.44 -3.24
CA ILE A 65 3.57 -0.12 -2.67
C ILE A 65 2.42 0.90 -2.80
N ILE A 66 1.23 0.39 -3.08
CA ILE A 66 -0.03 1.12 -2.92
C ILE A 66 -0.86 0.39 -1.87
N ALA A 67 -1.53 1.13 -0.98
CA ALA A 67 -2.33 0.53 0.07
C ALA A 67 -3.53 1.40 0.46
N ALA A 68 -4.64 0.76 0.80
CA ALA A 68 -5.71 1.33 1.62
C ALA A 68 -5.62 0.72 3.03
N LEU A 69 -5.55 1.55 4.06
CA LEU A 69 -5.32 1.09 5.44
C LEU A 69 -5.97 2.00 6.49
N GLY A 70 -6.12 1.49 7.71
CA GLY A 70 -6.64 2.23 8.86
C GLY A 70 -6.90 1.34 10.10
N PRO A 71 -7.20 1.94 11.25
CA PRO A 71 -7.51 1.23 12.49
C PRO A 71 -8.90 0.57 12.46
N ASP A 72 -9.20 -0.22 13.49
CA ASP A 72 -10.53 -0.83 13.74
C ASP A 72 -11.06 -1.68 12.58
N GLY A 73 -10.16 -2.38 11.88
CA GLY A 73 -10.50 -3.24 10.76
C GLY A 73 -11.09 -2.51 9.55
N LYS A 74 -10.85 -1.19 9.41
CA LYS A 74 -11.42 -0.38 8.32
C LYS A 74 -10.38 0.48 7.60
N PRO A 75 -10.39 0.53 6.26
CA PRO A 75 -9.57 1.47 5.51
C PRO A 75 -10.11 2.90 5.65
N SER A 76 -9.24 3.86 5.96
CA SER A 76 -9.60 5.29 6.01
C SER A 76 -8.66 6.20 5.23
N ARG A 77 -7.46 5.72 4.84
CA ARG A 77 -6.53 6.46 3.98
C ARG A 77 -5.94 5.58 2.90
N ILE A 78 -5.50 6.23 1.82
CA ILE A 78 -4.70 5.63 0.75
C ILE A 78 -3.27 6.15 0.86
N VAL A 79 -2.31 5.22 0.80
CA VAL A 79 -0.87 5.48 0.79
C VAL A 79 -0.26 4.95 -0.50
N VAL A 80 0.59 5.76 -1.12
CA VAL A 80 1.33 5.38 -2.33
C VAL A 80 2.78 5.79 -2.15
N ILE A 81 3.68 4.81 -2.21
CA ILE A 81 5.12 5.01 -2.05
C ILE A 81 5.83 4.38 -3.25
N TYR A 82 6.71 5.16 -3.89
CA TYR A 82 7.59 4.70 -4.97
C TYR A 82 9.01 5.20 -4.73
N THR A 83 9.99 4.38 -5.08
CA THR A 83 11.40 4.76 -5.15
C THR A 83 12.05 4.05 -6.34
N THR A 84 13.06 4.68 -6.93
CA THR A 84 13.84 4.16 -8.05
C THR A 84 15.21 4.87 -8.11
N GLY A 85 16.20 4.27 -8.75
CA GLY A 85 17.54 4.84 -8.90
C GLY A 85 18.50 4.57 -7.73
N SER A 86 18.03 3.93 -6.66
CA SER A 86 18.89 3.54 -5.54
C SER A 86 19.77 2.34 -5.90
N GLN A 87 21.00 2.29 -5.35
CA GLN A 87 21.86 1.10 -5.39
C GLN A 87 21.69 0.21 -4.16
N ALA A 88 20.80 0.58 -3.23
CA ALA A 88 20.53 -0.18 -2.02
C ALA A 88 19.93 -1.56 -2.33
N THR A 89 20.21 -2.50 -1.44
CA THR A 89 19.68 -3.87 -1.46
C THR A 89 18.15 -3.90 -1.39
N MET A 90 17.55 -5.06 -1.63
CA MET A 90 16.09 -5.23 -1.46
C MET A 90 15.66 -4.99 -0.01
N ASP A 91 16.43 -5.48 0.95
CA ASP A 91 16.09 -5.39 2.38
C ASP A 91 16.19 -3.97 2.90
N GLU A 92 17.20 -3.20 2.48
CA GLU A 92 17.29 -1.77 2.82
C GLU A 92 16.09 -0.99 2.28
N ARG A 93 15.69 -1.24 1.02
CA ARG A 93 14.52 -0.59 0.42
C ARG A 93 13.22 -1.00 1.11
N ASN A 94 13.07 -2.27 1.47
CA ASN A 94 11.92 -2.76 2.23
C ASN A 94 11.85 -2.07 3.60
N ARG A 95 12.97 -2.05 4.34
CA ARG A 95 13.09 -1.41 5.66
C ARG A 95 12.71 0.07 5.61
N GLN A 96 13.18 0.83 4.61
CA GLN A 96 12.82 2.25 4.50
C GLN A 96 11.31 2.46 4.27
N ILE A 97 10.67 1.62 3.45
CA ILE A 97 9.21 1.69 3.26
C ILE A 97 8.48 1.33 4.56
N ALA A 98 8.96 0.32 5.30
CA ALA A 98 8.39 -0.06 6.59
C ALA A 98 8.54 1.05 7.65
N GLU A 99 9.71 1.72 7.73
CA GLU A 99 9.96 2.84 8.63
C GLU A 99 9.06 4.04 8.33
N ILE A 100 8.82 4.37 7.06
CA ILE A 100 7.83 5.37 6.66
C ILE A 100 6.42 4.96 7.12
N GLY A 101 6.05 3.69 6.94
CA GLY A 101 4.78 3.14 7.41
C GLY A 101 4.62 3.25 8.93
N ALA A 102 5.65 2.88 9.69
CA ALA A 102 5.66 3.00 11.15
C ALA A 102 5.49 4.46 11.61
N SER A 103 6.17 5.40 10.94
CA SER A 103 6.03 6.84 11.23
C SER A 103 4.60 7.34 10.96
N LEU A 104 4.03 6.97 9.80
CA LEU A 104 2.65 7.30 9.46
C LEU A 104 1.65 6.75 10.47
N ILE A 105 1.81 5.50 10.91
CA ILE A 105 0.92 4.84 11.88
C ILE A 105 1.05 5.48 13.27
N LYS A 106 2.27 5.82 13.69
CA LYS A 106 2.52 6.50 14.97
C LYS A 106 1.86 7.88 15.03
N HIS A 107 1.78 8.55 13.88
CA HIS A 107 1.24 9.90 13.74
C HIS A 107 -0.06 9.92 12.92
N TRP A 108 -0.84 8.84 13.01
CA TRP A 108 -2.03 8.64 12.20
C TRP A 108 -3.03 9.78 12.37
#